data_AF-A0A382KZA1-F1
#
_entry.id   AF-A0A382KZA1-F1
#
_cell.length_a   1.000
_cell.length_b   1.000
_cell.length_c   1.000
_cell.angle_alpha   90.00
_cell.angle_beta   90.00
_cell.angle_gamma   90.00
#
_symmetry.space_group_name_H-M   'P 1'
#
loop_
_entity.id
_entity.type
_entity.pdbx_description
1 polymer ?
#
loop_
_entity_poly.entity_id
_entity_poly.type
_entity_poly.pdbx_seq_one_letter_code
_entity_poly.pdbx_strand_id
1 'polypeptide(L)' 'QLANMNRAMSPDLESVFLTPKAKFSFLSSTLVREIASMGGQLSAFVDPVVEEALKKRFKD' A
#
# COMPACT_ATOMS: atom_id res chain seq x y z
N GLN A 1 -14.64 -3.11 -12.16
CA GLN A 1 -14.70 -4.29 -13.05
C GLN A 1 -14.53 -5.59 -12.26
N LEU A 2 -13.46 -5.76 -11.46
CA LEU A 2 -13.23 -6.98 -10.66
C LEU A 2 -14.39 -7.36 -9.71
N ALA A 3 -15.01 -6.40 -9.03
CA ALA A 3 -16.16 -6.68 -8.16
C ALA A 3 -17.33 -7.37 -8.89
N ASN A 4 -17.63 -6.96 -10.12
CA ASN A 4 -18.69 -7.58 -10.92
C ASN A 4 -18.31 -9.01 -11.33
N MET A 5 -17.04 -9.25 -11.66
CA MET A 5 -16.53 -10.59 -11.96
C MET A 5 -16.58 -11.49 -10.73
N ASN A 6 -16.19 -10.98 -9.56
CA ASN A 6 -16.25 -11.73 -8.31
C ASN A 6 -17.69 -12.10 -7.94
N ARG A 7 -18.64 -11.18 -8.10
CA ARG A 7 -20.06 -11.45 -7.87
C ARG A 7 -20.64 -12.48 -8.85
N ALA A 8 -20.19 -12.48 -10.12
CA ALA A 8 -20.61 -13.47 -11.09
C ALA A 8 -20.10 -14.89 -10.75
N MET A 9 -18.91 -15.01 -10.14
CA MET A 9 -18.34 -16.29 -9.70
C MET A 9 -18.86 -16.75 -8.33
N SER A 10 -19.16 -15.82 -7.43
CA SER A 10 -19.67 -16.06 -6.08
C SER A 10 -20.75 -15.03 -5.75
N PRO A 11 -22.04 -15.37 -5.93
CA PRO A 11 -23.15 -14.43 -5.77
C PRO A 11 -23.26 -13.80 -4.38
N ASP A 12 -22.78 -14.50 -3.34
CA ASP A 12 -22.82 -14.03 -1.95
C ASP A 12 -21.66 -13.07 -1.61
N LEU A 13 -20.71 -12.87 -2.52
CA LEU A 13 -19.55 -12.02 -2.30
C LEU A 13 -19.86 -10.56 -2.65
N GLU A 14 -19.76 -9.70 -1.64
CA GLU A 14 -19.93 -8.25 -1.78
C GLU A 14 -18.58 -7.53 -1.69
N SER A 15 -18.41 -6.49 -2.51
CA SER A 15 -17.20 -5.67 -2.52
C SER A 15 -17.52 -4.23 -2.13
N VAL A 16 -16.99 -3.78 -1.01
CA VAL A 16 -17.13 -2.40 -0.54
C VAL A 16 -15.87 -1.60 -0.88
N PHE A 17 -16.06 -0.40 -1.42
CA PHE A 17 -14.97 0.51 -1.78
C PHE A 17 -14.92 1.68 -0.80
N LEU A 18 -13.72 2.02 -0.35
CA LEU A 18 -13.47 3.16 0.51
C LEU A 18 -12.47 4.09 -0.16
N THR A 19 -12.79 5.38 -0.18
CA THR A 19 -11.85 6.41 -0.63
C THR A 19 -10.91 6.75 0.53
N PRO A 20 -9.58 6.75 0.33
CA PRO A 20 -8.66 7.17 1.37
C PRO A 20 -8.86 8.66 1.71
N LYS A 21 -8.42 9.06 2.91
CA LYS A 21 -8.31 10.48 3.26
C LYS A 21 -7.31 11.14 2.31
N ALA A 22 -7.56 12.39 1.91
CA ALA A 22 -6.72 13.13 0.95
C ALA A 22 -5.21 13.08 1.25
N LYS A 23 -4.84 13.14 2.54
CA LYS A 23 -3.43 13.03 3.00
C LYS A 23 -2.74 11.70 2.70
N PHE A 24 -3.46 10.67 2.27
CA PHE A 24 -2.94 9.35 1.95
C PHE A 24 -3.19 8.95 0.48
N SER A 25 -3.92 9.76 -0.29
CA SER A 25 -4.28 9.42 -1.68
C SER A 25 -3.09 9.29 -2.62
N PHE A 26 -1.94 9.86 -2.28
CA PHE A 26 -0.70 9.77 -3.05
C PHE A 26 0.19 8.57 -2.66
N LEU A 27 -0.13 7.87 -1.57
CA LEU A 27 0.69 6.77 -1.09
C LEU A 27 0.43 5.50 -1.90
N SER A 28 1.50 4.90 -2.40
CA SER A 28 1.50 3.56 -3.00
C SER A 28 2.70 2.77 -2.49
N SER A 29 2.55 1.45 -2.34
CA SER A 29 3.66 0.60 -1.91
C SER A 29 4.83 0.62 -2.90
N THR A 30 4.57 0.87 -4.18
CA THR A 30 5.62 1.02 -5.19
C THR A 30 6.48 2.25 -4.90
N LEU A 31 5.86 3.41 -4.72
CA LEU A 31 6.57 4.65 -4.39
C LEU A 31 7.35 4.54 -3.08
N VAL A 32 6.75 3.93 -2.05
CA VAL A 32 7.41 3.72 -0.75
C VAL A 32 8.67 2.85 -0.92
N ARG A 33 8.60 1.77 -1.70
CA ARG A 33 9.76 0.90 -1.96
C ARG A 33 10.85 1.59 -2.79
N GLU A 34 10.47 2.42 -3.77
CA GLU A 34 11.43 3.21 -4.54
C GLU A 34 12.20 4.19 -3.63
N ILE A 35 11.50 4.96 -2.80
CA ILE A 35 12.12 5.87 -1.84
C ILE A 35 13.03 5.10 -0.86
N ALA A 36 12.57 3.96 -0.34
CA ALA A 36 13.37 3.11 0.54
C ALA A 36 14.68 2.64 -0.14
N SER A 37 14.60 2.24 -1.41
CA SER A 37 15.77 1.78 -2.19
C SER A 37 16.81 2.88 -2.45
N MET A 38 16.39 4.15 -2.38
CA MET A 38 17.27 5.32 -2.51
C MET A 38 17.79 5.82 -1.15
N GLY A 39 17.51 5.13 -0.05
CA GLY A 39 17.89 5.54 1.30
C GLY A 39 17.05 6.71 1.87
N GLY A 40 15.88 6.98 1.29
CA GLY A 40 15.00 8.05 1.75
C GLY A 40 14.31 7.73 3.09
N GLN A 41 13.94 8.77 3.82
CA GLN A 41 13.27 8.64 5.12
C GLN A 41 11.75 8.48 4.96
N LEU A 42 11.17 7.51 5.68
CA LEU A 42 9.77 7.08 5.48
C LEU A 42 8.86 7.23 6.71
N SER A 43 9.35 7.79 7.81
CA SER A 43 8.63 7.88 9.09
C SER A 43 7.27 8.58 9.03
N ALA A 44 7.05 9.46 8.05
CA ALA A 44 5.79 10.16 7.82
C ALA A 44 4.78 9.35 6.99
N PHE A 45 5.21 8.25 6.37
CA PHE A 45 4.44 7.53 5.35
C PHE A 45 4.12 6.08 5.75
N VAL A 46 4.89 5.50 6.66
CA VAL A 46 4.71 4.12 7.12
C VAL A 46 4.84 4.02 8.64
N ASP A 47 4.31 2.92 9.17
CA ASP A 47 4.53 2.55 10.57
C ASP A 47 6.01 2.24 10.84
N PRO A 48 6.55 2.56 12.05
CA PRO A 48 7.95 2.28 12.39
C PRO A 48 8.38 0.83 12.15
N VAL A 49 7.49 -0.15 12.37
CA VAL A 49 7.80 -1.57 12.13
C VAL A 49 8.10 -1.82 10.65
N VAL A 50 7.37 -1.15 9.76
CA VAL A 50 7.55 -1.26 8.31
C VAL A 50 8.81 -0.50 7.87
N GLU A 51 9.08 0.67 8.44
CA GLU A 51 10.30 1.43 8.16
C GLU A 51 11.55 0.61 8.46
N GLU A 52 11.60 -0.05 9.62
CA GLU A 52 12.73 -0.91 10.00
C GLU A 52 12.86 -2.14 9.11
N ALA A 53 11.74 -2.73 8.66
CA ALA A 53 11.76 -3.84 7.71
C ALA A 53 12.31 -3.39 6.33
N LEU A 54 11.90 -2.22 5.84
CA LEU A 54 12.37 -1.65 4.58
C LEU A 54 13.86 -1.29 4.66
N LYS A 55 14.32 -0.66 5.75
CA LYS A 55 15.74 -0.38 5.99
C LYS A 55 16.59 -1.65 5.97
N LYS A 56 16.12 -2.75 6.55
CA LYS A 56 16.82 -4.05 6.50
C LYS A 56 16.83 -4.65 5.10
N ARG A 57 15.74 -4.49 4.34
CA ARG A 57 15.58 -5.06 3.00
C ARG A 57 16.45 -4.37 1.94
N PHE A 58 16.73 -3.09 2.11
CA PHE A 58 17.52 -2.26 1.17
C PHE A 58 18.88 -1.83 1.76
N LYS A 59 19.33 -2.50 2.83
CA LYS A 59 20.69 -2.36 3.37
C LYS A 59 21.65 -3.17 2.49
N ASP A 60 22.12 -2.56 1.42
CA ASP A 60 23.33 -2.96 0.70
C ASP A 60 24.43 -1.92 0.97
#